data_AF-A0A428ZKJ0-F1
#
_entry.id   AF-A0A428ZKJ0-F1
#
_cell.length_a   1.000
_cell.length_b   1.000
_cell.length_c   1.000
_cell.angle_alpha   90.00
_cell.angle_beta   90.00
_cell.angle_gamma   90.00
#
_symmetry.space_group_name_H-M   'P 1'
#
loop_
_entity.id
_entity.type
_entity.pdbx_description
1 polymer ?
#
loop_
_entity_poly.entity_id
_entity_poly.type
_entity_poly.pdbx_seq_one_letter_code
_entity_poly.pdbx_strand_id
1 'polypeptide(L)'
;MAVLVGISGDDPPPAAAERPPNLDDVLEDFAARLQPDASYEPPSADERKDVVAALRLVQGPDRDRAADSLRRLEFTLRVDTDAVTGRQYALVVSERAWGAYVIDLSKPTRVAVEVPHPNSDLGTERIGLAMFRAMPGSTLLVAGTHRRVERGDVAHRTDSAFHAVAADLAERDVPQVQVHGFHDDSLPDTDVVISPGAGKPGPAIRRTADAIGDAGLVTCRSWDRNCGKLEGTRNEQGKVAAEHGAVFVHVETSRSVRDAEQQWTKLVQAIATGLIDD
;
A
#
# COMPACT_ATOMS: atom_id res chain seq x y z
N MET A 1 -0.02 -67.07 37.50
CA MET A 1 0.75 -65.94 36.94
C MET A 1 -0.21 -65.09 36.13
N ALA A 2 -0.66 -63.97 36.69
CA ALA A 2 -1.48 -62.99 35.98
C ALA A 2 -0.62 -61.75 35.77
N VAL A 3 -0.49 -61.31 34.52
CA VAL A 3 0.25 -60.10 34.14
C VAL A 3 -0.74 -58.94 34.12
N LEU A 4 -0.54 -57.97 34.99
CA LEU A 4 -1.14 -56.64 34.91
C LEU A 4 -0.40 -55.83 33.84
N VAL A 5 -1.11 -55.36 32.82
CA VAL A 5 -0.62 -54.33 31.90
C VAL A 5 -1.19 -52.99 32.39
N GLY A 6 -0.30 -52.16 32.94
CA GLY A 6 -0.61 -50.76 33.25
C GLY A 6 -0.57 -49.93 31.96
N ILE A 7 -1.66 -49.24 31.68
CA ILE A 7 -1.75 -48.18 30.67
C ILE A 7 -1.45 -46.87 31.40
N SER A 8 -0.27 -46.30 31.14
CA SER A 8 0.13 -44.97 31.59
C SER A 8 0.17 -44.03 30.40
N GLY A 9 -0.38 -42.82 30.59
CA GLY A 9 -0.01 -41.63 29.82
C GLY A 9 -1.16 -40.98 29.06
N ASP A 10 -1.94 -40.14 29.75
CA ASP A 10 -2.64 -39.01 29.12
C ASP A 10 -1.58 -37.96 28.77
N ASP A 11 -1.15 -37.92 27.50
CA ASP A 11 -0.38 -36.79 27.00
C ASP A 11 -1.29 -35.56 26.88
N PRO A 12 -0.88 -34.38 27.37
CA PRO A 12 -1.65 -33.16 27.19
C PRO A 12 -1.74 -32.82 25.69
N PRO A 13 -2.89 -32.32 25.20
CA PRO A 13 -3.04 -31.96 23.80
C PRO A 13 -1.99 -30.92 23.41
N PRO A 14 -1.42 -31.00 22.19
CA PRO A 14 -0.46 -30.02 21.73
C PRO A 14 -1.08 -28.63 21.81
N ALA A 15 -0.33 -27.67 22.36
CA ALA A 15 -0.73 -26.27 22.37
C ALA A 15 -1.13 -25.86 20.95
N ALA A 16 -2.34 -25.33 20.79
CA ALA A 16 -2.79 -24.82 19.51
C ALA A 16 -1.75 -23.82 19.00
N ALA A 17 -1.16 -24.08 17.83
CA ALA A 17 -0.25 -23.14 17.20
C ALA A 17 -0.96 -21.79 17.11
N GLU A 18 -0.33 -20.74 17.63
CA GLU A 18 -0.87 -19.38 17.57
C GLU A 18 -1.21 -19.06 16.11
N ARG A 19 -2.46 -18.66 15.85
CA ARG A 19 -2.84 -18.20 14.51
C ARG A 19 -2.01 -16.95 14.19
N PRO A 20 -1.45 -16.85 12.99
CA PRO A 20 -0.79 -15.62 12.58
C PRO A 20 -1.76 -14.44 12.68
N PRO A 21 -1.27 -13.23 13.05
CA PRO A 21 -2.11 -12.05 13.19
C PRO A 21 -2.76 -11.69 11.85
N ASN A 22 -3.97 -11.11 11.93
CA ASN A 22 -4.68 -10.65 10.75
C ASN A 22 -3.90 -9.54 10.05
N LEU A 23 -3.98 -9.47 8.72
CA LEU A 23 -3.28 -8.47 7.92
C LEU A 23 -3.74 -7.04 8.25
N ASP A 24 -5.02 -6.86 8.62
CA ASP A 24 -5.54 -5.59 9.13
C ASP A 24 -4.75 -5.14 10.37
N ASP A 25 -4.71 -5.97 11.42
CA ASP A 25 -4.01 -5.69 12.67
C ASP A 25 -2.52 -5.40 12.43
N VAL A 26 -1.89 -6.17 11.54
CA VAL A 26 -0.46 -5.98 11.21
C VAL A 26 -0.19 -4.60 10.61
N LEU A 27 -1.01 -4.15 9.66
CA LEU A 27 -0.79 -2.85 9.02
C LEU A 27 -1.24 -1.67 9.89
N GLU A 28 -2.30 -1.84 10.68
CA GLU A 28 -2.73 -0.84 11.66
C GLU A 28 -1.68 -0.66 12.76
N ASP A 29 -1.13 -1.75 13.31
CA ASP A 29 -0.04 -1.71 14.27
C ASP A 29 1.24 -1.11 13.68
N PHE A 30 1.55 -1.44 12.43
CA PHE A 30 2.70 -0.87 11.72
C PHE A 30 2.57 0.64 11.59
N ALA A 31 1.41 1.14 11.14
CA ALA A 31 1.14 2.56 11.01
C ALA A 31 1.17 3.27 12.38
N ALA A 32 0.51 2.71 13.40
CA ALA A 32 0.40 3.30 14.73
C ALA A 32 1.77 3.51 15.42
N ARG A 33 2.78 2.70 15.08
CA ARG A 33 4.15 2.83 15.61
C ARG A 33 4.94 3.99 15.00
N LEU A 34 4.51 4.56 13.87
CA LEU A 34 5.24 5.65 13.22
C LEU A 34 5.13 6.92 14.04
N GLN A 35 6.26 7.47 14.49
CA GLN A 35 6.28 8.68 15.31
C GLN A 35 6.89 9.86 14.56
N PRO A 36 6.38 11.09 14.75
CA PRO A 36 6.88 12.29 14.06
C PRO A 36 8.29 12.71 14.50
N ASP A 37 8.77 12.24 15.64
CA ASP A 37 10.07 12.54 16.24
C ASP A 37 11.07 11.36 16.16
N ALA A 38 10.71 10.29 15.44
CA ALA A 38 11.61 9.18 15.18
C ALA A 38 12.79 9.59 14.29
N SER A 39 13.89 8.84 14.36
CA SER A 39 15.00 8.95 13.41
C SER A 39 14.74 8.13 12.16
N TYR A 40 15.11 8.64 10.99
CA TYR A 40 15.02 7.94 9.72
C TYR A 40 16.29 8.15 8.89
N GLU A 41 16.93 7.06 8.48
CA GLU A 41 18.01 7.10 7.49
C GLU A 41 17.53 6.42 6.20
N PRO A 42 17.38 7.18 5.10
CA PRO A 42 17.03 6.61 3.82
C PRO A 42 18.11 5.63 3.31
N PRO A 43 17.72 4.64 2.48
CA PRO A 43 18.67 3.75 1.85
C PRO A 43 19.67 4.51 0.96
N SER A 44 20.88 4.01 0.88
CA SER A 44 21.86 4.39 -0.15
C SER A 44 21.36 4.03 -1.56
N ALA A 45 22.04 4.53 -2.58
CA ALA A 45 21.67 4.24 -3.97
C ALA A 45 21.74 2.75 -4.32
N ASP A 46 22.70 2.02 -3.76
CA ASP A 46 22.83 0.58 -4.02
C ASP A 46 21.81 -0.22 -3.22
N GLU A 47 21.55 0.15 -1.96
CA GLU A 47 20.46 -0.46 -1.17
C GLU A 47 19.10 -0.28 -1.85
N ARG A 48 18.82 0.88 -2.48
CA ARG A 48 17.58 1.06 -3.26
C ARG A 48 17.46 0.07 -4.42
N LYS A 49 18.55 -0.16 -5.15
CA LYS A 49 18.57 -1.16 -6.24
C LYS A 49 18.37 -2.57 -5.69
N ASP A 50 19.03 -2.88 -4.57
CA ASP A 50 18.94 -4.20 -3.95
C ASP A 50 17.54 -4.48 -3.38
N VAL A 51 16.86 -3.48 -2.80
CA VAL A 51 15.45 -3.58 -2.37
C VAL A 51 14.55 -3.91 -3.56
N VAL A 52 14.67 -3.17 -4.66
CA VAL A 52 13.88 -3.42 -5.88
C VAL A 52 14.15 -4.82 -6.43
N ALA A 53 15.41 -5.23 -6.51
CA ALA A 53 15.79 -6.56 -6.98
C ALA A 53 15.23 -7.66 -6.08
N ALA A 54 15.29 -7.48 -4.76
CA ALA A 54 14.77 -8.45 -3.80
C ALA A 54 13.24 -8.58 -3.87
N LEU A 55 12.51 -7.46 -3.97
CA LEU A 55 11.04 -7.48 -4.10
C LEU A 55 10.57 -8.08 -5.43
N ARG A 56 11.32 -7.88 -6.53
CA ARG A 56 11.04 -8.58 -7.81
C ARG A 56 11.14 -10.10 -7.68
N LEU A 57 12.07 -10.61 -6.85
CA LEU A 57 12.21 -12.05 -6.61
C LEU A 57 11.02 -12.64 -5.85
N VAL A 58 10.31 -11.86 -5.02
CA VAL A 58 9.16 -12.34 -4.22
C VAL A 58 8.02 -12.84 -5.10
N GLN A 59 7.82 -12.24 -6.28
CA GLN A 59 6.83 -12.70 -7.27
C GLN A 59 7.31 -13.91 -8.09
N GLY A 60 8.60 -14.25 -8.01
CA GLY A 60 9.20 -15.37 -8.71
C GLY A 60 9.06 -16.69 -7.93
N PRO A 61 9.49 -17.81 -8.56
CA PRO A 61 9.44 -19.13 -7.92
C PRO A 61 10.49 -19.31 -6.80
N ASP A 62 11.58 -18.53 -6.81
CA ASP A 62 12.74 -18.68 -5.91
C ASP A 62 12.58 -17.83 -4.64
N ARG A 63 11.68 -18.28 -3.76
CA ARG A 63 11.34 -17.58 -2.51
C ARG A 63 12.48 -17.60 -1.49
N ASP A 64 13.32 -18.63 -1.48
CA ASP A 64 14.46 -18.72 -0.56
C ASP A 64 15.50 -17.66 -0.89
N ARG A 65 15.82 -17.48 -2.18
CA ARG A 65 16.71 -16.39 -2.61
C ARG A 65 16.13 -15.01 -2.34
N ALA A 66 14.81 -14.85 -2.50
CA ALA A 66 14.11 -13.61 -2.14
C ALA A 66 14.27 -13.32 -0.64
N ALA A 67 13.98 -14.31 0.23
CA ALA A 67 14.13 -14.20 1.67
C ALA A 67 15.56 -13.85 2.09
N ASP A 68 16.56 -14.52 1.52
CA ASP A 68 17.97 -14.24 1.81
C ASP A 68 18.40 -12.85 1.38
N SER A 69 17.88 -12.35 0.26
CA SER A 69 18.18 -11.00 -0.24
C SER A 69 17.55 -9.92 0.63
N LEU A 70 16.29 -10.12 1.03
CA LEU A 70 15.57 -9.23 1.95
C LEU A 70 16.22 -9.20 3.33
N ARG A 71 16.62 -10.36 3.87
CA ARG A 71 17.27 -10.46 5.19
C ARG A 71 18.59 -9.69 5.27
N ARG A 72 19.38 -9.66 4.19
CA ARG A 72 20.62 -8.86 4.12
C ARG A 72 20.36 -7.35 4.16
N LEU A 73 19.16 -6.92 3.79
CA LEU A 73 18.69 -5.54 3.82
C LEU A 73 17.88 -5.23 5.08
N GLU A 74 17.87 -6.14 6.05
CA GLU A 74 17.09 -6.03 7.30
C GLU A 74 15.57 -5.92 7.04
N PHE A 75 15.09 -6.70 6.07
CA PHE A 75 13.67 -6.98 5.89
C PHE A 75 13.32 -8.38 6.38
N THR A 76 12.11 -8.50 6.91
CA THR A 76 11.44 -9.78 7.11
C THR A 76 10.58 -10.11 5.88
N LEU A 77 10.42 -11.40 5.59
CA LEU A 77 9.48 -11.91 4.58
C LEU A 77 8.60 -12.97 5.24
N ARG A 78 7.28 -12.79 5.16
CA ARG A 78 6.28 -13.81 5.53
C ARG A 78 5.35 -14.03 4.35
N VAL A 79 4.94 -15.28 4.14
CA VAL A 79 3.88 -15.63 3.19
C VAL A 79 2.71 -16.18 3.98
N ASP A 80 1.51 -15.67 3.72
CA ASP A 80 0.29 -16.08 4.39
C ASP A 80 -0.91 -16.04 3.44
N THR A 81 -2.08 -16.44 3.93
CA THR A 81 -3.35 -16.33 3.22
C THR A 81 -4.20 -15.25 3.86
N ASP A 82 -4.66 -14.28 3.06
CA ASP A 82 -5.56 -13.25 3.54
C ASP A 82 -6.92 -13.87 3.86
N ALA A 83 -7.38 -13.75 5.10
CA ALA A 83 -8.59 -14.40 5.57
C ALA A 83 -9.87 -13.86 4.90
N VAL A 84 -9.83 -12.63 4.39
CA VAL A 84 -10.96 -11.97 3.72
C VAL A 84 -11.12 -12.46 2.28
N THR A 85 -10.02 -12.56 1.54
CA THR A 85 -10.05 -12.89 0.11
C THR A 85 -9.68 -14.33 -0.21
N GLY A 86 -9.05 -15.06 0.72
CA GLY A 86 -8.49 -16.40 0.50
C GLY A 86 -7.25 -16.42 -0.40
N ARG A 87 -6.69 -15.26 -0.77
CA ARG A 87 -5.52 -15.17 -1.65
C ARG A 87 -4.22 -15.20 -0.84
N GLN A 88 -3.21 -15.88 -1.38
CA GLN A 88 -1.88 -15.82 -0.79
C GLN A 88 -1.25 -14.45 -1.04
N TYR A 89 -0.57 -13.92 -0.03
CA TYR A 89 0.21 -12.71 -0.12
C TYR A 89 1.59 -12.91 0.51
N ALA A 90 2.57 -12.15 0.04
CA ALA A 90 3.82 -11.94 0.75
C ALA A 90 3.76 -10.60 1.49
N LEU A 91 4.14 -10.61 2.76
CA LEU A 91 4.36 -9.41 3.58
C LEU A 91 5.86 -9.24 3.80
N VAL A 92 6.38 -8.10 3.38
CA VAL A 92 7.78 -7.72 3.49
C VAL A 92 7.88 -6.45 4.32
N VAL A 93 8.53 -6.50 5.49
CA VAL A 93 8.59 -5.36 6.43
C VAL A 93 10.04 -5.03 6.75
N SER A 94 10.40 -3.76 6.66
CA SER A 94 11.73 -3.26 7.00
C SER A 94 11.88 -3.02 8.50
N GLU A 95 12.97 -3.50 9.08
CA GLU A 95 13.41 -3.09 10.42
C GLU A 95 14.07 -1.68 10.41
N ARG A 96 14.41 -1.17 9.23
CA ARG A 96 15.07 0.15 9.02
C ARG A 96 14.10 1.27 8.66
N ALA A 97 12.80 1.09 8.91
CA ALA A 97 11.75 2.06 8.58
C ALA A 97 11.63 2.38 7.06
N TRP A 98 12.12 1.49 6.18
CA TRP A 98 12.05 1.72 4.72
C TRP A 98 10.69 1.41 4.10
N GLY A 99 9.80 0.72 4.82
CA GLY A 99 8.43 0.45 4.40
C GLY A 99 7.94 -0.93 4.76
N ALA A 100 6.64 -1.12 4.54
CA ALA A 100 5.99 -2.43 4.48
C ALA A 100 5.40 -2.62 3.08
N TYR A 101 5.56 -3.82 2.53
CA TYR A 101 5.09 -4.17 1.20
C TYR A 101 4.23 -5.43 1.27
N VAL A 102 3.02 -5.37 0.72
CA VAL A 102 2.13 -6.53 0.60
C VAL A 102 1.95 -6.86 -0.87
N ILE A 103 2.36 -8.06 -1.28
CA ILE A 103 2.36 -8.49 -2.68
C ILE A 103 1.36 -9.62 -2.83
N ASP A 104 0.33 -9.44 -3.66
CA ASP A 104 -0.60 -10.51 -4.01
C ASP A 104 0.15 -11.54 -4.86
N LEU A 105 0.18 -12.79 -4.39
CA LEU A 105 0.89 -13.89 -5.06
C LEU A 105 -0.02 -14.70 -5.98
N SER A 106 -1.30 -14.36 -6.07
CA SER A 106 -2.25 -15.07 -6.94
C SER A 106 -2.10 -14.71 -8.41
N LYS A 107 -1.50 -13.55 -8.72
CA LYS A 107 -1.30 -13.04 -10.08
C LYS A 107 0.01 -12.24 -10.14
N PRO A 108 0.62 -12.08 -11.32
CA PRO A 108 1.65 -11.06 -11.52
C PRO A 108 1.12 -9.67 -11.15
N THR A 109 2.00 -8.77 -10.73
CA THR A 109 1.60 -7.39 -10.37
C THR A 109 0.93 -6.68 -11.53
N ARG A 110 -0.27 -6.15 -11.28
CA ARG A 110 -1.09 -5.40 -12.23
C ARG A 110 -1.37 -3.97 -11.81
N VAL A 111 -1.35 -3.69 -10.51
CA VAL A 111 -1.61 -2.37 -9.94
C VAL A 111 -0.70 -2.17 -8.73
N ALA A 112 -0.19 -0.95 -8.55
CA ALA A 112 0.44 -0.52 -7.31
C ALA A 112 -0.56 0.30 -6.48
N VAL A 113 -0.68 0.00 -5.20
CA VAL A 113 -1.41 0.81 -4.24
C VAL A 113 -0.40 1.44 -3.31
N GLU A 114 -0.42 2.75 -3.17
CA GLU A 114 0.61 3.51 -2.47
C GLU A 114 0.00 4.30 -1.31
N VAL A 115 0.53 4.09 -0.10
CA VAL A 115 0.17 4.78 1.14
C VAL A 115 1.42 5.48 1.68
N PRO A 116 1.70 6.72 1.25
CA PRO A 116 2.94 7.42 1.60
C PRO A 116 2.90 8.08 2.98
N HIS A 117 1.72 8.34 3.54
CA HIS A 117 1.54 9.04 4.82
C HIS A 117 0.69 8.26 5.86
N PRO A 118 0.95 6.96 6.08
CA PRO A 118 0.26 6.24 7.15
C PRO A 118 0.47 6.96 8.49
N ASN A 119 -0.54 6.93 9.35
CA ASN A 119 -0.57 7.64 10.65
C ASN A 119 -0.51 9.19 10.62
N SER A 120 -0.22 9.82 9.48
CA SER A 120 -0.46 11.26 9.30
C SER A 120 -1.81 11.49 8.65
N ASP A 121 -2.04 10.80 7.53
CA ASP A 121 -3.28 10.83 6.78
C ASP A 121 -4.11 9.66 7.32
N LEU A 122 -4.58 9.80 8.57
CA LEU A 122 -5.18 8.72 9.39
C LEU A 122 -6.21 7.87 8.62
N GLY A 123 -6.06 6.54 8.64
CA GLY A 123 -6.98 5.60 7.99
C GLY A 123 -6.61 5.25 6.54
N THR A 124 -5.62 5.92 5.93
CA THR A 124 -5.17 5.61 4.57
C THR A 124 -4.60 4.20 4.44
N GLU A 125 -3.97 3.65 5.47
CA GLU A 125 -3.50 2.26 5.51
C GLU A 125 -4.64 1.24 5.37
N ARG A 126 -5.79 1.51 6.00
CA ARG A 126 -7.00 0.68 5.90
C ARG A 126 -7.60 0.74 4.50
N ILE A 127 -7.66 1.95 3.93
CA ILE A 127 -8.12 2.17 2.55
C ILE A 127 -7.19 1.47 1.56
N GLY A 128 -5.87 1.59 1.73
CA GLY A 128 -4.87 0.93 0.89
C GLY A 128 -4.96 -0.59 0.94
N LEU A 129 -5.15 -1.17 2.13
CA LEU A 129 -5.39 -2.62 2.28
C LEU A 129 -6.69 -3.05 1.59
N ALA A 130 -7.76 -2.27 1.72
CA ALA A 130 -9.01 -2.57 1.04
C ALA A 130 -8.88 -2.50 -0.49
N MET A 131 -8.14 -1.52 -1.03
CA MET A 131 -7.78 -1.44 -2.44
C MET A 131 -7.00 -2.68 -2.90
N PHE A 132 -5.98 -3.08 -2.13
CA PHE A 132 -5.22 -4.31 -2.38
C PHE A 132 -6.13 -5.54 -2.47
N ARG A 133 -7.10 -5.67 -1.56
CA ARG A 133 -8.07 -6.78 -1.55
C ARG A 133 -9.04 -6.71 -2.73
N ALA A 134 -9.47 -5.52 -3.12
CA ALA A 134 -10.41 -5.29 -4.22
C ALA A 134 -9.78 -5.51 -5.62
N MET A 135 -8.46 -5.37 -5.75
CA MET A 135 -7.75 -5.44 -7.03
C MET A 135 -6.75 -6.62 -7.04
N PRO A 136 -7.14 -7.84 -7.49
CA PRO A 136 -6.24 -8.99 -7.52
C PRO A 136 -4.98 -8.76 -8.37
N GLY A 137 -3.83 -9.15 -7.84
CA GLY A 137 -2.52 -8.83 -8.42
C GLY A 137 -2.00 -7.46 -8.03
N SER A 138 -2.51 -6.85 -6.96
CA SER A 138 -1.95 -5.59 -6.45
C SER A 138 -0.66 -5.81 -5.66
N THR A 139 0.22 -4.81 -5.70
CA THR A 139 1.28 -4.63 -4.71
C THR A 139 0.99 -3.37 -3.90
N LEU A 140 0.82 -3.51 -2.59
CA LEU A 140 0.62 -2.39 -1.65
C LEU A 140 1.96 -1.94 -1.08
N LEU A 141 2.23 -0.64 -1.14
CA LEU A 141 3.40 0.03 -0.58
C LEU A 141 2.91 0.91 0.57
N VAL A 142 3.42 0.67 1.78
CA VAL A 142 3.14 1.50 2.96
C VAL A 142 4.45 2.11 3.45
N ALA A 143 4.51 3.44 3.55
CA ALA A 143 5.71 4.12 4.01
C ALA A 143 6.07 3.71 5.44
N GLY A 144 7.36 3.51 5.69
CA GLY A 144 7.86 3.04 6.99
C GLY A 144 8.27 4.15 7.96
N THR A 145 8.04 5.41 7.59
CA THR A 145 8.41 6.58 8.39
C THR A 145 7.28 7.61 8.37
N HIS A 146 7.13 8.36 9.46
CA HIS A 146 6.13 9.40 9.55
C HIS A 146 6.56 10.62 8.72
N ARG A 147 5.64 11.21 7.94
CA ARG A 147 5.98 12.31 7.00
C ARG A 147 6.65 13.54 7.61
N ARG A 148 6.49 13.75 8.92
CA ARG A 148 7.09 14.87 9.68
C ARG A 148 8.52 14.61 10.14
N VAL A 149 8.99 13.37 10.05
CA VAL A 149 10.40 13.03 10.29
C VAL A 149 11.25 13.69 9.21
N GLU A 150 12.47 14.10 9.56
CA GLU A 150 13.43 14.60 8.57
C GLU A 150 13.63 13.57 7.45
N ARG A 151 13.45 13.99 6.19
CA ARG A 151 13.46 13.12 4.99
C ARG A 151 12.35 12.04 4.99
N GLY A 152 11.33 12.15 5.83
CA GLY A 152 10.26 11.17 5.98
C GLY A 152 9.04 11.35 5.06
N ASP A 153 8.84 12.52 4.45
CA ASP A 153 7.75 12.75 3.48
C ASP A 153 8.09 12.07 2.14
N VAL A 154 7.89 10.75 2.06
CA VAL A 154 8.33 9.93 0.92
C VAL A 154 7.65 10.28 -0.41
N ALA A 155 6.48 10.92 -0.36
CA ALA A 155 5.77 11.45 -1.54
C ALA A 155 6.54 12.58 -2.24
N HIS A 156 7.45 13.24 -1.52
CA HIS A 156 8.27 14.35 -2.00
C HIS A 156 9.77 14.03 -2.00
N ARG A 157 10.14 12.74 -2.01
CA ARG A 157 11.52 12.27 -1.93
C ARG A 157 11.81 11.20 -2.97
N THR A 158 13.01 11.28 -3.55
CA THR A 158 13.51 10.29 -4.52
C THR A 158 14.52 9.31 -3.92
N ASP A 159 14.94 9.53 -2.67
CA ASP A 159 15.97 8.75 -1.98
C ASP A 159 15.41 7.70 -1.01
N SER A 160 14.09 7.49 -0.99
CA SER A 160 13.44 6.46 -0.18
C SER A 160 13.34 5.12 -0.91
N ALA A 161 13.22 4.01 -0.16
CA ALA A 161 12.89 2.70 -0.74
C ALA A 161 11.48 2.71 -1.36
N PHE A 162 10.53 3.40 -0.71
CA PHE A 162 9.18 3.61 -1.24
C PHE A 162 9.21 4.16 -2.67
N HIS A 163 9.98 5.24 -2.90
CA HIS A 163 10.14 5.81 -4.22
C HIS A 163 10.81 4.85 -5.20
N ALA A 164 11.87 4.16 -4.81
CA ALA A 164 12.56 3.22 -5.69
C ALA A 164 11.63 2.10 -6.19
N VAL A 165 10.74 1.59 -5.33
CA VAL A 165 9.78 0.55 -5.70
C VAL A 165 8.66 1.10 -6.58
N ALA A 166 8.11 2.29 -6.27
CA ALA A 166 7.09 2.92 -7.11
C ALA A 166 7.64 3.32 -8.49
N ALA A 167 8.88 3.79 -8.57
CA ALA A 167 9.57 4.08 -9.82
C ALA A 167 9.76 2.82 -10.67
N ASP A 168 10.21 1.72 -10.05
CA ASP A 168 10.34 0.42 -10.71
C ASP A 168 9.02 -0.10 -11.30
N LEU A 169 7.89 0.16 -10.63
CA LEU A 169 6.56 -0.21 -11.08
C LEU A 169 6.12 0.67 -12.25
N ALA A 170 6.33 1.99 -12.18
CA ALA A 170 6.08 2.92 -13.29
C ALA A 170 6.89 2.57 -14.54
N GLU A 171 8.19 2.27 -14.39
CA GLU A 171 9.07 1.86 -15.50
C GLU A 171 8.57 0.61 -16.22
N ARG A 172 7.84 -0.26 -15.50
CA ARG A 172 7.21 -1.48 -16.02
C ARG A 172 5.77 -1.28 -16.48
N ASP A 173 5.33 -0.03 -16.61
CA ASP A 173 3.98 0.36 -17.01
C ASP A 173 2.88 -0.25 -16.11
N VAL A 174 3.16 -0.36 -14.80
CA VAL A 174 2.16 -0.76 -13.81
C VAL A 174 1.35 0.48 -13.40
N PRO A 175 0.02 0.49 -13.59
CA PRO A 175 -0.85 1.53 -13.04
C PRO A 175 -0.71 1.68 -11.54
N GLN A 176 -0.69 2.91 -11.04
CA GLN A 176 -0.51 3.21 -9.62
C GLN A 176 -1.65 4.09 -9.10
N VAL A 177 -2.13 3.79 -7.90
CA VAL A 177 -3.03 4.66 -7.13
C VAL A 177 -2.35 5.02 -5.81
N GLN A 178 -2.21 6.31 -5.55
CA GLN A 178 -1.62 6.81 -4.32
C GLN A 178 -2.66 7.58 -3.52
N VAL A 179 -2.93 7.09 -2.31
CA VAL A 179 -3.99 7.62 -1.44
C VAL A 179 -3.42 8.51 -0.34
N HIS A 180 -4.00 9.69 -0.22
CA HIS A 180 -3.70 10.74 0.74
C HIS A 180 -4.95 11.16 1.49
N GLY A 181 -4.76 11.99 2.52
CA GLY A 181 -5.84 12.55 3.31
C GLY A 181 -5.70 14.05 3.51
N PHE A 182 -6.83 14.75 3.41
CA PHE A 182 -6.95 16.16 3.80
C PHE A 182 -7.96 16.33 4.93
N HIS A 183 -7.87 17.48 5.62
CA HIS A 183 -8.86 17.89 6.61
C HIS A 183 -10.08 18.49 5.90
N ASP A 184 -11.30 18.25 6.39
CA ASP A 184 -12.53 18.70 5.71
C ASP A 184 -12.54 20.23 5.46
N ASP A 185 -11.98 21.01 6.39
CA ASP A 185 -11.83 22.47 6.27
C ASP A 185 -10.88 22.93 5.14
N SER A 186 -9.96 22.06 4.67
CA SER A 186 -9.02 22.43 3.60
C SER A 186 -9.71 22.57 2.24
N LEU A 187 -10.77 21.80 2.01
CA LEU A 187 -11.59 21.89 0.81
C LEU A 187 -13.05 21.50 1.17
N PRO A 188 -13.82 22.45 1.74
CA PRO A 188 -15.19 22.18 2.18
C PRO A 188 -16.07 21.63 1.06
N ASP A 189 -17.08 20.84 1.44
CA ASP A 189 -18.07 20.22 0.54
C ASP A 189 -17.46 19.32 -0.55
N THR A 190 -16.22 18.86 -0.37
CA THR A 190 -15.55 17.91 -1.26
C THR A 190 -15.16 16.66 -0.49
N ASP A 191 -15.54 15.50 -0.99
CA ASP A 191 -15.21 14.20 -0.40
C ASP A 191 -13.85 13.70 -0.89
N VAL A 192 -13.58 13.87 -2.18
CA VAL A 192 -12.42 13.30 -2.87
C VAL A 192 -11.84 14.30 -3.87
N VAL A 193 -10.51 14.43 -3.92
CA VAL A 193 -9.81 15.00 -5.08
C VAL A 193 -9.16 13.89 -5.85
N ILE A 194 -9.38 13.87 -7.17
CA ILE A 194 -8.70 12.95 -8.08
C ILE A 194 -7.87 13.72 -9.09
N SER A 195 -6.64 13.26 -9.29
CA SER A 195 -5.66 13.95 -10.14
C SER A 195 -4.71 12.97 -10.84
N PRO A 196 -4.22 13.27 -12.05
CA PRO A 196 -3.14 12.53 -12.69
C PRO A 196 -1.75 12.82 -12.08
N GLY A 197 -1.68 13.55 -10.96
CA GLY A 197 -0.42 14.08 -10.44
C GLY A 197 0.24 15.03 -11.43
N ALA A 198 1.50 14.77 -11.78
CA ALA A 198 2.22 15.51 -12.81
C ALA A 198 1.85 15.12 -14.26
N GLY A 199 1.06 14.05 -14.43
CA GLY A 199 0.66 13.52 -15.73
C GLY A 199 -0.57 14.21 -16.36
N LYS A 200 -1.23 13.49 -17.27
CA LYS A 200 -2.46 13.94 -17.94
C LYS A 200 -3.62 12.99 -17.62
N PRO A 201 -4.87 13.48 -17.58
CA PRO A 201 -6.05 12.64 -17.32
C PRO A 201 -6.40 11.78 -18.54
N GLY A 202 -5.82 10.57 -18.60
CA GLY A 202 -6.15 9.53 -19.58
C GLY A 202 -7.49 8.81 -19.30
N PRO A 203 -7.88 7.85 -20.16
CA PRO A 203 -9.16 7.14 -20.03
C PRO A 203 -9.37 6.48 -18.66
N ALA A 204 -8.37 5.77 -18.13
CA ALA A 204 -8.48 5.10 -16.83
C ALA A 204 -8.75 6.08 -15.68
N ILE A 205 -8.06 7.21 -15.63
CA ILE A 205 -8.25 8.25 -14.61
C ILE A 205 -9.65 8.88 -14.70
N ARG A 206 -10.14 9.11 -15.93
CA ARG A 206 -11.48 9.66 -16.16
C ARG A 206 -12.57 8.68 -15.74
N ARG A 207 -12.47 7.42 -16.14
CA ARG A 207 -13.39 6.35 -15.69
C ARG A 207 -13.39 6.20 -14.19
N THR A 208 -12.21 6.27 -13.57
CA THR A 208 -12.09 6.25 -12.10
C THR A 208 -12.84 7.41 -11.47
N ALA A 209 -12.68 8.64 -11.98
CA ALA A 209 -13.40 9.80 -11.48
C ALA A 209 -14.91 9.77 -11.73
N ASP A 210 -15.35 9.18 -12.84
CA ASP A 210 -16.76 8.94 -13.14
C ASP A 210 -17.35 7.92 -12.15
N ALA A 211 -16.69 6.78 -11.95
CA ALA A 211 -17.11 5.75 -11.00
C ALA A 211 -17.21 6.27 -9.55
N ILE A 212 -16.28 7.14 -9.12
CA ILE A 212 -16.33 7.76 -7.78
C ILE A 212 -17.55 8.68 -7.66
N GLY A 213 -17.83 9.48 -8.69
CA GLY A 213 -19.00 10.35 -8.75
C GLY A 213 -20.31 9.55 -8.77
N ASP A 214 -20.38 8.48 -9.55
CA ASP A 214 -21.54 7.58 -9.65
C ASP A 214 -21.81 6.84 -8.33
N ALA A 215 -20.77 6.59 -7.52
CA ALA A 215 -20.90 6.06 -6.17
C ALA A 215 -21.44 7.10 -5.14
N GLY A 216 -21.64 8.34 -5.57
CA GLY A 216 -22.24 9.42 -4.79
C GLY A 216 -21.25 10.22 -3.93
N LEU A 217 -19.95 10.16 -4.23
CA LEU A 217 -18.92 10.96 -3.55
C LEU A 217 -18.68 12.27 -4.31
N VAL A 218 -18.70 13.40 -3.59
CA VAL A 218 -18.47 14.72 -4.19
C VAL A 218 -17.01 14.86 -4.60
N THR A 219 -16.76 14.77 -5.90
CA THR A 219 -15.41 14.63 -6.45
C THR A 219 -14.92 15.92 -7.10
N CYS A 220 -13.76 16.42 -6.67
CA CYS A 220 -13.01 17.44 -7.39
C CYS A 220 -12.05 16.78 -8.39
N ARG A 221 -12.24 17.06 -9.67
CA ARG A 221 -11.36 16.61 -10.76
C ARG A 221 -10.35 17.70 -11.06
N SER A 222 -9.07 17.44 -10.84
CA SER A 222 -8.01 18.47 -10.93
C SER A 222 -7.85 19.07 -12.34
N TRP A 223 -8.35 18.40 -13.37
CA TRP A 223 -8.34 18.90 -14.75
C TRP A 223 -9.56 19.74 -15.13
N ASP A 224 -10.62 19.73 -14.32
CA ASP A 224 -11.84 20.53 -14.57
C ASP A 224 -11.80 21.85 -13.77
N ARG A 225 -11.19 21.85 -12.59
CA ARG A 225 -11.06 23.03 -11.72
C ARG A 225 -9.88 22.91 -10.75
N ASN A 226 -9.55 24.02 -10.10
CA ASN A 226 -8.62 24.05 -8.97
C ASN A 226 -9.22 23.30 -7.76
N CYS A 227 -8.43 22.43 -7.14
CA CYS A 227 -8.82 21.59 -6.01
C CYS A 227 -8.00 21.91 -4.75
N GLY A 228 -7.67 23.18 -4.52
CA GLY A 228 -7.13 23.64 -3.23
C GLY A 228 -5.69 23.25 -2.96
N LYS A 229 -4.86 23.05 -4.00
CA LYS A 229 -3.46 22.57 -3.88
C LYS A 229 -3.32 21.09 -3.49
N LEU A 230 -4.41 20.33 -3.58
CA LEU A 230 -4.46 18.88 -3.32
C LEU A 230 -4.26 18.04 -4.60
N GLU A 231 -3.80 18.64 -5.70
CA GLU A 231 -3.70 17.96 -6.99
C GLU A 231 -2.48 17.05 -7.11
N GLY A 232 -1.56 17.05 -6.13
CA GLY A 232 -0.39 16.16 -6.16
C GLY A 232 0.60 16.42 -7.30
N THR A 233 0.58 17.59 -7.95
CA THR A 233 1.40 17.89 -9.15
C THR A 233 2.91 17.90 -8.90
N ARG A 234 3.34 17.92 -7.63
CA ARG A 234 4.75 17.88 -7.22
C ARG A 234 5.19 16.52 -6.68
N ASN A 235 4.29 15.55 -6.61
CA ASN A 235 4.56 14.21 -6.13
C ASN A 235 5.67 13.54 -6.96
N GLU A 236 6.69 12.97 -6.31
CA GLU A 236 7.83 12.40 -7.02
C GLU A 236 7.49 11.10 -7.75
N GLN A 237 6.62 10.25 -7.18
CA GLN A 237 6.18 9.02 -7.84
C GLN A 237 5.30 9.34 -9.05
N GLY A 238 4.40 10.31 -8.92
CA GLY A 238 3.56 10.79 -10.02
C GLY A 238 4.35 11.44 -11.16
N LYS A 239 5.49 12.09 -10.88
CA LYS A 239 6.40 12.59 -11.92
C LYS A 239 7.05 11.43 -12.69
N VAL A 240 7.58 10.44 -11.99
CA VAL A 240 8.19 9.26 -12.63
C VAL A 240 7.16 8.51 -13.49
N ALA A 241 5.95 8.29 -12.97
CA ALA A 241 4.88 7.68 -13.76
C ALA A 241 4.57 8.49 -15.03
N ALA A 242 4.48 9.83 -14.93
CA ALA A 242 4.27 10.69 -16.08
C ALA A 242 5.43 10.64 -17.10
N GLU A 243 6.67 10.56 -16.65
CA GLU A 243 7.86 10.39 -17.50
C GLU A 243 7.83 9.08 -18.30
N HIS A 244 7.35 8.00 -17.69
CA HIS A 244 7.21 6.69 -18.33
C HIS A 244 5.88 6.48 -19.05
N GLY A 245 4.94 7.43 -18.96
CA GLY A 245 3.61 7.30 -19.53
C GLY A 245 2.67 6.34 -18.78
N ALA A 246 3.09 5.84 -17.61
CA ALA A 246 2.29 4.96 -16.77
C ALA A 246 1.11 5.71 -16.14
N VAL A 247 0.01 4.99 -15.88
CA VAL A 247 -1.15 5.55 -15.19
C VAL A 247 -0.81 5.84 -13.73
N PHE A 248 -1.05 7.08 -13.28
CA PHE A 248 -0.95 7.47 -11.89
C PHE A 248 -2.22 8.18 -11.45
N VAL A 249 -2.89 7.63 -10.44
CA VAL A 249 -4.10 8.18 -9.83
C VAL A 249 -3.75 8.70 -8.45
N HIS A 250 -3.58 10.02 -8.33
CA HIS A 250 -3.48 10.68 -7.03
C HIS A 250 -4.87 10.89 -6.45
N VAL A 251 -5.11 10.38 -5.25
CA VAL A 251 -6.40 10.43 -4.57
C VAL A 251 -6.24 11.09 -3.21
N GLU A 252 -6.89 12.20 -2.98
CA GLU A 252 -6.97 12.84 -1.67
C GLU A 252 -8.36 12.62 -1.09
N THR A 253 -8.43 12.19 0.16
CA THR A 253 -9.69 11.82 0.83
C THR A 253 -9.96 12.69 2.04
N SER A 254 -11.19 13.18 2.15
CA SER A 254 -11.62 14.00 3.27
C SER A 254 -11.56 13.20 4.58
N ARG A 255 -11.53 13.88 5.73
CA ARG A 255 -11.52 13.19 7.02
C ARG A 255 -12.84 12.45 7.23
N SER A 256 -13.94 13.08 6.85
CA SER A 256 -15.28 12.50 6.92
C SER A 256 -15.41 11.20 6.10
N VAL A 257 -14.79 11.12 4.92
CA VAL A 257 -14.77 9.86 4.13
C VAL A 257 -13.93 8.79 4.82
N ARG A 258 -12.75 9.14 5.35
CA ARG A 258 -11.84 8.20 6.00
C ARG A 258 -12.40 7.62 7.29
N ASP A 259 -13.15 8.40 8.06
CA ASP A 259 -13.79 7.95 9.30
C ASP A 259 -15.06 7.11 9.08
N ALA A 260 -15.65 7.15 7.87
CA ALA A 260 -16.88 6.44 7.55
C ALA A 260 -16.62 5.24 6.63
N GLU A 261 -16.63 4.02 7.20
CA GLU A 261 -16.34 2.78 6.45
C GLU A 261 -17.20 2.57 5.20
N GLN A 262 -18.47 2.92 5.27
CA GLN A 262 -19.36 2.84 4.11
C GLN A 262 -18.93 3.78 2.97
N GLN A 263 -18.34 4.94 3.28
CA GLN A 263 -17.90 5.90 2.27
C GLN A 263 -16.58 5.49 1.64
N TRP A 264 -15.57 5.11 2.44
CA TRP A 264 -14.32 4.65 1.83
C TRP A 264 -14.48 3.30 1.12
N THR A 265 -15.42 2.44 1.51
CA THR A 265 -15.75 1.22 0.76
C THR A 265 -16.24 1.54 -0.66
N LYS A 266 -17.12 2.54 -0.80
CA LYS A 266 -17.58 3.03 -2.12
C LYS A 266 -16.41 3.56 -2.96
N LEU A 267 -15.53 4.34 -2.34
CA LEU A 267 -14.33 4.87 -2.99
C LEU A 267 -13.43 3.73 -3.51
N VAL A 268 -13.16 2.72 -2.67
CA VAL A 268 -12.34 1.56 -3.03
C VAL A 268 -12.94 0.81 -4.22
N GLN A 269 -14.25 0.53 -4.20
CA GLN A 269 -14.94 -0.15 -5.29
C GLN A 269 -14.90 0.64 -6.59
N ALA A 270 -15.14 1.96 -6.52
CA ALA A 270 -15.08 2.83 -7.68
C ALA A 270 -13.68 2.89 -8.31
N ILE A 271 -12.64 2.96 -7.48
CA ILE A 271 -11.24 2.95 -7.94
C ILE A 271 -10.88 1.61 -8.59
N ALA A 272 -11.28 0.49 -7.98
CA ALA A 272 -11.08 -0.83 -8.56
C ALA A 272 -11.71 -0.91 -9.95
N THR A 273 -13.00 -0.54 -10.10
CA THR A 273 -13.69 -0.53 -11.39
C THR A 273 -12.99 0.35 -12.43
N GLY A 274 -12.56 1.55 -12.05
CA GLY A 274 -11.90 2.47 -12.99
C GLY A 274 -10.55 1.97 -13.51
N LEU A 275 -9.80 1.23 -12.69
CA LEU A 275 -8.43 0.79 -12.95
C LEU A 275 -8.29 -0.63 -13.50
N ILE A 276 -9.22 -1.55 -13.19
CA ILE A 276 -9.07 -2.98 -13.55
C ILE A 276 -10.10 -3.52 -14.55
N ASP A 277 -11.23 -2.83 -14.77
CA ASP A 277 -12.31 -3.31 -15.64
C ASP A 277 -12.17 -2.81 -17.10
N ASP A 278 -11.02 -3.11 -17.74
CA ASP A 278 -10.80 -2.95 -19.19
C ASP A 278 -11.06 -4.26 -19.97
#